data_AF-A0A437PRL8-F1
#
_entry.id   AF-A0A437PRL8-F1
#
_cell.length_a   1.000
_cell.length_b   1.000
_cell.length_c   1.000
_cell.angle_alpha   90.00
_cell.angle_beta   90.00
_cell.angle_gamma   90.00
#
_symmetry.space_group_name_H-M   'P 1'
#
loop_
_entity.id
_entity.type
_entity.pdbx_description
1 polymer ?
#
loop_
_entity_poly.entity_id
_entity_poly.type
_entity_poly.pdbx_seq_one_letter_code
_entity_poly.pdbx_strand_id
1 'polypeptide(L)'
;MFKRIITLFAAAALFSACDTKVEVVDGVKIQFFKHDDKAHKLKDGDVLTFHVVIKNHADSTLQDTYKDGNPTKALIQPLQGFKGAFENGLRLLAAGDSATILVPIDSLITQNQGPLPPFLKKGTDLKYTVKILKVQSRAEFEKEMNAEASKAKAEASQRLSQEPTQIAAYVQKSGKTFQKTNSGLLYSIQGTGAGQSPKMGETWSVSYRGTFLDGKEFDKGNEVAMPIGQMIPGFNEALTLMKPGGQAVFVIPSAIAYGAEPRGPIPANSVLIFEVKLHAKK
;
A
#
# COMPACT_ATOMS: atom_id res chain seq x y z
N MET A 1 -26.67 -59.49 44.17
CA MET A 1 -27.64 -58.94 43.18
C MET A 1 -28.08 -57.59 43.73
N PHE A 2 -27.85 -56.42 43.15
CA PHE A 2 -28.02 -55.96 41.78
C PHE A 2 -26.87 -55.05 41.32
N LYS A 3 -26.63 -55.01 40.01
CA LYS A 3 -25.52 -54.36 39.31
C LYS A 3 -25.73 -52.85 39.13
N ARG A 4 -24.59 -52.14 39.10
CA ARG A 4 -24.33 -50.76 38.68
C ARG A 4 -25.02 -50.39 37.36
N ILE A 5 -25.45 -49.13 37.20
CA ILE A 5 -25.32 -48.32 35.96
C ILE A 5 -25.09 -46.87 36.40
N ILE A 6 -23.89 -46.34 36.10
CA ILE A 6 -23.54 -44.92 36.17
C ILE A 6 -23.75 -44.39 34.75
N THR A 7 -24.73 -43.51 34.57
CA THR A 7 -25.02 -42.90 33.27
C THR A 7 -24.09 -41.71 33.06
N LEU A 8 -23.11 -41.88 32.18
CA LEU A 8 -22.25 -40.82 31.66
C LEU A 8 -23.10 -39.87 30.81
N PHE A 9 -23.25 -38.61 31.21
CA PHE A 9 -23.72 -37.55 30.32
C PHE A 9 -22.56 -37.12 29.43
N ALA A 10 -22.50 -37.68 28.21
CA ALA A 10 -21.62 -37.18 27.17
C ALA A 10 -22.18 -35.87 26.61
N ALA A 11 -21.38 -34.80 26.68
CA ALA A 11 -21.66 -33.51 26.10
C ALA A 11 -21.80 -33.61 24.57
N ALA A 12 -22.96 -33.23 24.04
CA ALA A 12 -23.11 -32.97 22.61
C ALA A 12 -22.70 -31.52 22.34
N ALA A 13 -21.41 -31.30 22.06
CA ALA A 13 -20.96 -30.07 21.43
C ALA A 13 -21.41 -30.09 19.96
N LEU A 14 -22.40 -29.28 19.61
CA LEU A 14 -22.75 -28.97 18.23
C LEU A 14 -21.60 -28.17 17.61
N PHE A 15 -20.62 -28.86 17.04
CA PHE A 15 -19.72 -28.27 16.06
C PHE A 15 -20.53 -28.09 14.77
N SER A 16 -20.93 -26.85 14.47
CA SER A 16 -21.43 -26.48 13.16
C SER A 16 -20.30 -26.71 12.16
N ALA A 17 -20.36 -27.82 11.43
CA ALA A 17 -19.51 -28.06 10.27
C ALA A 17 -19.81 -26.95 9.25
N CYS A 18 -18.77 -26.21 8.83
CA CYS A 18 -18.91 -25.29 7.71
C CYS A 18 -19.25 -26.11 6.46
N ASP A 19 -20.52 -26.08 6.03
CA ASP A 19 -20.95 -26.65 4.75
C ASP A 19 -20.29 -25.87 3.60
N THR A 20 -19.14 -26.37 3.13
CA THR A 20 -18.39 -25.81 2.00
C THR A 20 -18.98 -26.25 0.65
N LYS A 21 -20.28 -26.03 0.46
CA LYS A 21 -20.96 -26.35 -0.80
C LYS A 21 -20.53 -25.39 -1.89
N VAL A 22 -20.21 -25.93 -3.08
CA VAL A 22 -19.97 -25.13 -4.28
C VAL A 22 -21.29 -25.01 -5.03
N GLU A 23 -21.69 -23.78 -5.33
CA GLU A 23 -22.92 -23.46 -6.06
C GLU A 23 -22.60 -22.85 -7.41
N VAL A 24 -23.43 -23.10 -8.42
CA VAL A 24 -23.29 -22.48 -9.73
C VAL A 24 -24.40 -21.45 -9.89
N VAL A 25 -24.02 -20.18 -9.98
CA VAL A 25 -24.94 -19.05 -10.08
C VAL A 25 -24.46 -18.15 -11.20
N ASP A 26 -25.35 -17.85 -12.16
CA ASP A 26 -25.05 -16.99 -13.32
C ASP A 26 -23.73 -17.28 -14.03
N GLY A 27 -23.40 -18.57 -14.18
CA GLY A 27 -22.24 -19.05 -14.93
C GLY A 27 -20.91 -19.03 -14.16
N VAL A 28 -20.88 -18.59 -12.90
CA VAL A 28 -19.72 -18.76 -12.01
C VAL A 28 -19.98 -19.84 -10.97
N LYS A 29 -18.92 -20.46 -10.47
CA LYS A 29 -19.01 -21.33 -9.29
C LYS A 29 -18.60 -20.53 -8.06
N ILE A 30 -19.38 -20.58 -6.99
CA ILE A 30 -19.10 -19.86 -5.75
C ILE A 30 -19.10 -20.82 -4.56
N GLN A 31 -18.17 -20.60 -3.64
CA GLN A 31 -18.06 -21.34 -2.39
C GLN A 31 -17.96 -20.33 -1.25
N PHE A 32 -19.00 -20.21 -0.44
CA PHE A 32 -19.00 -19.32 0.72
C PHE A 32 -18.21 -19.93 1.88
N PHE A 33 -17.44 -19.10 2.57
CA PHE A 33 -16.75 -19.44 3.82
C PHE A 33 -17.35 -18.70 5.01
N LYS A 34 -17.82 -17.49 4.78
CA LYS A 34 -18.62 -16.70 5.71
C LYS A 34 -19.67 -15.96 4.89
N HIS A 35 -20.92 -16.12 5.28
CA HIS A 35 -22.05 -15.48 4.62
C HIS A 35 -23.04 -14.96 5.67
N ASP A 36 -23.51 -13.74 5.49
CA ASP A 36 -24.65 -13.20 6.22
C ASP A 36 -25.81 -12.93 5.26
N ASP A 37 -26.80 -13.84 5.24
CA ASP A 37 -28.00 -13.73 4.39
C ASP A 37 -28.83 -12.45 4.65
N LYS A 38 -28.65 -11.82 5.82
CA LYS A 38 -29.38 -10.62 6.24
C LYS A 38 -28.64 -9.33 5.87
N ALA A 39 -27.39 -9.44 5.43
CA ALA A 39 -26.58 -8.29 5.09
C ALA A 39 -27.02 -7.67 3.75
N HIS A 40 -26.69 -6.39 3.57
CA HIS A 40 -27.10 -5.61 2.40
C HIS A 40 -26.62 -6.28 1.10
N LYS A 41 -27.57 -6.72 0.26
CA LYS A 41 -27.29 -7.21 -1.08
C LYS A 41 -26.78 -6.07 -1.95
N LEU A 42 -25.70 -6.32 -2.67
CA LEU A 42 -25.05 -5.34 -3.52
C LEU A 42 -25.97 -4.88 -4.65
N LYS A 43 -26.06 -3.57 -4.85
CA LYS A 43 -26.81 -2.96 -5.95
C LYS A 43 -25.88 -2.19 -6.89
N ASP A 44 -26.43 -1.86 -8.06
CA ASP A 44 -25.75 -1.05 -9.07
C ASP A 44 -25.34 0.30 -8.49
N GLY A 45 -24.09 0.69 -8.73
CA GLY A 45 -23.53 1.92 -8.22
C GLY A 45 -22.98 1.84 -6.79
N ASP A 46 -23.10 0.71 -6.09
CA ASP A 46 -22.39 0.53 -4.82
C ASP A 46 -20.88 0.44 -5.05
N VAL A 47 -20.12 0.95 -4.09
CA VAL A 47 -18.67 0.84 -4.04
C VAL A 47 -18.29 -0.19 -2.97
N LEU A 48 -17.59 -1.22 -3.41
CA LEU A 48 -17.02 -2.25 -2.57
C LEU A 48 -15.61 -1.89 -2.15
N THR A 49 -15.24 -2.26 -0.93
CA THR A 49 -13.84 -2.39 -0.50
C THR A 49 -13.63 -3.82 -0.03
N PHE A 50 -12.68 -4.55 -0.61
CA PHE A 50 -12.48 -5.98 -0.34
C PHE A 50 -11.04 -6.41 -0.55
N HIS A 51 -10.63 -7.46 0.15
CA HIS A 51 -9.41 -8.18 -0.20
C HIS A 51 -9.72 -9.26 -1.23
N VAL A 52 -8.78 -9.48 -2.14
CA VAL A 52 -8.80 -10.55 -3.13
C VAL A 52 -7.43 -11.23 -3.25
N VAL A 53 -7.46 -12.54 -3.43
CA VAL A 53 -6.34 -13.37 -3.89
C VAL A 53 -6.76 -14.06 -5.19
N ILE A 54 -6.00 -13.86 -6.26
CA ILE A 54 -6.27 -14.41 -7.58
C ILE A 54 -5.24 -15.50 -7.86
N LYS A 55 -5.70 -16.71 -8.20
CA LYS A 55 -4.85 -17.84 -8.60
C LYS A 55 -5.33 -18.46 -9.90
N ASN A 56 -4.37 -18.89 -10.72
CA ASN A 56 -4.67 -19.68 -11.92
C ASN A 56 -4.81 -21.18 -11.60
N HIS A 57 -5.05 -21.99 -12.65
CA HIS A 57 -5.19 -23.44 -12.56
C HIS A 57 -3.95 -24.19 -12.02
N ALA A 58 -2.77 -23.56 -12.03
CA ALA A 58 -1.53 -24.11 -11.49
C ALA A 58 -1.23 -23.59 -10.07
N ASP A 59 -2.25 -23.04 -9.39
CA ASP A 59 -2.16 -22.39 -8.07
C ASP A 59 -1.15 -21.23 -7.99
N SER A 60 -0.67 -20.75 -9.14
CA SER A 60 0.20 -19.58 -9.21
C SER A 60 -0.60 -18.34 -8.86
N THR A 61 -0.08 -17.55 -7.93
CA THR A 61 -0.74 -16.34 -7.45
C THR A 61 -0.49 -15.20 -8.42
N LEU A 62 -1.56 -14.70 -9.02
CA LEU A 62 -1.53 -13.56 -9.94
C LEU A 62 -1.64 -12.23 -9.20
N GLN A 63 -2.39 -12.22 -8.09
CA GLN A 63 -2.57 -11.05 -7.23
C GLN A 63 -2.88 -11.48 -5.80
N ASP A 64 -2.37 -10.74 -4.81
CA ASP A 64 -2.64 -10.99 -3.39
C ASP A 64 -2.65 -9.67 -2.62
N THR A 65 -3.84 -9.09 -2.50
CA THR A 65 -4.02 -7.79 -1.82
C THR A 65 -3.70 -7.82 -0.32
N TYR A 66 -3.62 -9.00 0.31
CA TYR A 66 -3.17 -9.09 1.70
C TYR A 66 -1.66 -8.85 1.79
N LYS A 67 -0.89 -9.35 0.81
CA LYS A 67 0.56 -9.10 0.71
C LYS A 67 0.87 -7.69 0.25
N ASP A 68 0.04 -7.14 -0.64
CA ASP A 68 0.18 -5.76 -1.12
C ASP A 68 -0.18 -4.72 -0.04
N GLY A 69 -0.84 -5.14 1.04
CA GLY A 69 -1.20 -4.32 2.19
C GLY A 69 -2.40 -3.38 1.97
N ASN A 70 -2.98 -3.36 0.77
CA ASN A 70 -4.09 -2.46 0.42
C ASN A 70 -5.25 -3.24 -0.19
N PRO A 71 -6.48 -3.11 0.35
CA PRO A 71 -7.67 -3.72 -0.25
C PRO A 71 -8.05 -3.03 -1.57
N THR A 72 -8.71 -3.78 -2.45
CA THR A 72 -9.25 -3.29 -3.71
C THR A 72 -10.55 -2.55 -3.49
N LYS A 73 -10.76 -1.45 -4.24
CA LYS A 73 -12.05 -0.76 -4.35
C LYS A 73 -12.64 -0.99 -5.73
N ALA A 74 -13.93 -1.34 -5.81
CA ALA A 74 -14.62 -1.54 -7.09
C ALA A 74 -16.03 -0.96 -7.07
N LEU A 75 -16.43 -0.33 -8.18
CA LEU A 75 -17.80 0.09 -8.41
C LEU A 75 -18.58 -1.08 -9.01
N ILE A 76 -19.73 -1.41 -8.43
CA ILE A 76 -20.65 -2.40 -8.98
C ILE A 76 -21.32 -1.82 -10.24
N GLN A 77 -20.85 -2.25 -11.40
CA GLN A 77 -21.39 -1.83 -12.70
C GLN A 77 -22.59 -2.70 -13.10
N PRO A 78 -23.64 -2.13 -13.72
CA PRO A 78 -24.79 -2.90 -14.20
C PRO A 78 -24.40 -4.14 -14.98
N LEU A 79 -25.09 -5.26 -14.75
CA LEU A 79 -24.81 -6.51 -15.46
C LEU A 79 -25.12 -6.33 -16.95
N GLN A 80 -24.12 -6.55 -17.81
CA GLN A 80 -24.28 -6.44 -19.26
C GLN A 80 -24.90 -7.70 -19.90
N GLY A 81 -25.68 -8.47 -19.14
CA GLY A 81 -26.28 -9.74 -19.58
C GLY A 81 -25.31 -10.91 -19.77
N PHE A 82 -24.00 -10.68 -19.60
CA PHE A 82 -22.98 -11.72 -19.69
C PHE A 82 -22.94 -12.57 -18.41
N LYS A 83 -22.77 -13.90 -18.59
CA LYS A 83 -22.70 -14.89 -17.50
C LYS A 83 -21.28 -15.43 -17.37
N GLY A 84 -20.89 -15.77 -16.14
CA GLY A 84 -19.57 -16.33 -15.86
C GLY A 84 -18.48 -15.27 -15.72
N ALA A 85 -18.82 -14.01 -15.44
CA ALA A 85 -17.87 -12.99 -15.07
C ALA A 85 -17.70 -12.91 -13.54
N PHE A 86 -16.57 -12.35 -13.11
CA PHE A 86 -16.27 -12.15 -11.69
C PHE A 86 -17.37 -11.36 -10.97
N GLU A 87 -17.94 -10.35 -11.64
CA GLU A 87 -19.01 -9.50 -11.14
C GLU A 87 -20.29 -10.27 -10.81
N ASN A 88 -20.60 -11.35 -11.55
CA ASN A 88 -21.75 -12.20 -11.25
C ASN A 88 -21.60 -12.84 -9.85
N GLY A 89 -20.41 -13.34 -9.53
CA GLY A 89 -20.13 -13.92 -8.21
C GLY A 89 -20.01 -12.86 -7.12
N LEU A 90 -19.39 -11.72 -7.43
CA LEU A 90 -19.17 -10.65 -6.47
C LEU A 90 -20.49 -10.10 -5.92
N ARG A 91 -21.53 -10.00 -6.76
CA ARG A 91 -22.88 -9.53 -6.39
C ARG A 91 -23.66 -10.46 -5.47
N LEU A 92 -23.21 -11.70 -5.30
CA LEU A 92 -23.80 -12.67 -4.37
C LEU A 92 -23.32 -12.46 -2.93
N LEU A 93 -22.30 -11.61 -2.73
CA LEU A 93 -21.70 -11.34 -1.44
C LEU A 93 -22.28 -10.08 -0.82
N ALA A 94 -22.18 -10.01 0.51
CA ALA A 94 -22.53 -8.84 1.30
C ALA A 94 -21.35 -8.38 2.16
N ALA A 95 -21.53 -7.28 2.89
CA ALA A 95 -20.49 -6.76 3.79
C ALA A 95 -20.09 -7.81 4.83
N GLY A 96 -18.78 -8.09 4.94
CA GLY A 96 -18.24 -9.07 5.88
C GLY A 96 -18.16 -10.51 5.35
N ASP A 97 -18.71 -10.78 4.17
CA ASP A 97 -18.66 -12.09 3.55
C ASP A 97 -17.26 -12.45 3.07
N SER A 98 -17.02 -13.75 2.98
CA SER A 98 -15.85 -14.29 2.27
C SER A 98 -16.22 -15.53 1.48
N ALA A 99 -15.71 -15.62 0.27
CA ALA A 99 -16.01 -16.70 -0.65
C ALA A 99 -14.86 -16.95 -1.63
N THR A 100 -14.85 -18.13 -2.23
CA THR A 100 -14.12 -18.38 -3.48
C THR A 100 -15.08 -18.30 -4.65
N ILE A 101 -14.78 -17.46 -5.64
CA ILE A 101 -15.46 -17.38 -6.94
C ILE A 101 -14.53 -18.00 -7.98
N LEU A 102 -15.03 -19.01 -8.69
CA LEU A 102 -14.36 -19.67 -9.81
C LEU A 102 -15.00 -19.15 -11.10
N VAL A 103 -14.21 -18.37 -11.84
CA VAL A 103 -14.61 -17.72 -13.09
C VAL A 103 -14.09 -18.54 -14.26
N PRO A 104 -14.95 -19.10 -15.11
CA PRO A 104 -14.50 -19.89 -16.25
C PRO A 104 -13.68 -19.04 -17.22
N ILE A 105 -12.49 -19.53 -17.60
CA ILE A 105 -11.63 -18.85 -18.60
C ILE A 105 -12.35 -18.75 -19.95
N ASP A 106 -13.18 -19.73 -20.29
CA ASP A 106 -13.94 -19.75 -21.54
C ASP A 106 -14.95 -18.60 -21.62
N SER A 107 -15.53 -18.21 -20.49
CA SER A 107 -16.36 -17.00 -20.37
C SER A 107 -15.52 -15.75 -20.58
N LEU A 108 -14.35 -15.64 -19.95
CA LEU A 108 -13.48 -14.47 -20.14
C LEU A 108 -13.00 -14.30 -21.58
N ILE A 109 -12.74 -15.38 -22.31
CA ILE A 109 -12.36 -15.35 -23.73
C ILE A 109 -13.51 -14.86 -24.61
N THR A 110 -14.73 -15.30 -24.33
CA THR A 110 -15.90 -14.86 -25.11
C THR A 110 -16.23 -13.39 -24.87
N GLN A 111 -15.97 -12.89 -23.66
CA GLN A 111 -16.13 -11.48 -23.31
C GLN A 111 -15.00 -10.60 -23.87
N ASN A 112 -13.76 -11.07 -23.80
CA ASN A 112 -12.58 -10.31 -24.15
C ASN A 112 -12.03 -10.84 -25.48
N GLN A 113 -12.33 -10.18 -26.60
CA GLN A 113 -11.96 -10.60 -27.96
C GLN A 113 -10.43 -10.52 -28.27
N GLY A 114 -9.59 -10.58 -27.23
CA GLY A 114 -8.13 -10.50 -27.31
C GLY A 114 -7.43 -11.85 -27.12
N PRO A 115 -6.10 -11.92 -27.38
CA PRO A 115 -5.33 -13.13 -27.16
C PRO A 115 -5.31 -13.52 -25.68
N LEU A 116 -5.49 -14.81 -25.39
CA LEU A 116 -5.45 -15.34 -24.03
C LEU A 116 -4.01 -15.22 -23.47
N PRO A 117 -3.80 -14.57 -22.32
CA PRO A 117 -2.49 -14.51 -21.69
C PRO A 117 -1.91 -15.91 -21.42
N PRO A 118 -0.58 -16.10 -21.53
CA PRO A 118 0.05 -17.43 -21.49
C PRO A 118 -0.09 -18.14 -20.13
N PHE A 119 -0.39 -17.40 -19.05
CA PHE A 119 -0.63 -17.94 -17.72
C PHE A 119 -2.07 -18.47 -17.50
N LEU A 120 -2.96 -18.29 -18.48
CA LEU A 120 -4.34 -18.78 -18.46
C LEU A 120 -4.52 -19.94 -19.43
N LYS A 121 -5.39 -20.89 -19.07
CA LYS A 121 -5.64 -22.12 -19.84
C LYS A 121 -7.13 -22.26 -20.12
N LYS A 122 -7.49 -22.47 -21.38
CA LYS A 122 -8.87 -22.75 -21.83
C LYS A 122 -9.44 -23.96 -21.08
N GLY A 123 -10.74 -23.94 -20.75
CA GLY A 123 -11.42 -25.02 -20.02
C GLY A 123 -11.06 -25.13 -18.54
N THR A 124 -10.35 -24.13 -17.99
CA THR A 124 -10.05 -24.03 -16.56
C THR A 124 -10.78 -22.84 -15.94
N ASP A 125 -10.74 -22.75 -14.61
CA ASP A 125 -11.29 -21.61 -13.87
C ASP A 125 -10.17 -20.73 -13.32
N LEU A 126 -10.41 -19.42 -13.29
CA LEU A 126 -9.63 -18.47 -12.51
C LEU A 126 -10.23 -18.37 -11.11
N LYS A 127 -9.42 -18.58 -10.08
CA LYS A 127 -9.86 -18.64 -8.69
C LYS A 127 -9.67 -17.31 -7.98
N TYR A 128 -10.76 -16.70 -7.56
CA TYR A 128 -10.79 -15.48 -6.77
C TYR A 128 -11.25 -15.78 -5.36
N THR A 129 -10.36 -15.65 -4.38
CA THR A 129 -10.74 -15.71 -2.97
C THR A 129 -10.92 -14.30 -2.44
N VAL A 130 -12.15 -13.93 -2.09
CA VAL A 130 -12.55 -12.57 -1.73
C VAL A 130 -13.01 -12.48 -0.28
N LYS A 131 -12.76 -11.32 0.35
CA LYS A 131 -13.32 -10.93 1.64
C LYS A 131 -13.82 -9.50 1.57
N ILE A 132 -15.13 -9.30 1.65
CA ILE A 132 -15.76 -7.98 1.60
C ILE A 132 -15.57 -7.28 2.93
N LEU A 133 -14.93 -6.11 2.91
CA LEU A 133 -14.67 -5.31 4.10
C LEU A 133 -15.74 -4.24 4.31
N LYS A 134 -16.16 -3.58 3.23
CA LYS A 134 -17.10 -2.47 3.27
C LYS A 134 -17.91 -2.40 1.99
N VAL A 135 -19.18 -2.05 2.16
CA VAL A 135 -20.12 -1.73 1.08
C VAL A 135 -20.67 -0.34 1.40
N GLN A 136 -20.70 0.54 0.41
CA GLN A 136 -21.21 1.90 0.56
C GLN A 136 -21.82 2.37 -0.75
N SER A 137 -22.80 3.26 -0.69
CA SER A 137 -23.33 3.89 -1.89
C SER A 137 -22.27 4.80 -2.55
N ARG A 138 -22.44 5.10 -3.84
CA ARG A 138 -21.59 6.06 -4.54
C ARG A 138 -21.53 7.43 -3.84
N ALA A 139 -22.66 7.93 -3.34
CA ALA A 139 -22.72 9.23 -2.67
C ALA A 139 -21.95 9.23 -1.34
N GLU A 140 -22.05 8.15 -0.55
CA GLU A 140 -21.26 7.99 0.67
C GLU A 140 -19.77 7.89 0.37
N PHE A 141 -19.41 7.13 -0.67
CA PHE A 141 -18.02 7.01 -1.13
C PHE A 141 -17.45 8.36 -1.59
N GLU A 142 -18.19 9.12 -2.41
CA GLU A 142 -17.77 10.44 -2.86
C GLU A 142 -17.61 11.41 -1.68
N LYS A 143 -18.52 11.37 -0.70
CA LYS A 143 -18.41 12.17 0.53
C LYS A 143 -17.17 11.80 1.34
N GLU A 144 -16.88 10.51 1.52
CA GLU A 144 -15.71 10.02 2.24
C GLU A 144 -14.40 10.42 1.53
N MET A 145 -14.33 10.25 0.20
CA MET A 145 -13.17 10.65 -0.59
C MET A 145 -12.94 12.16 -0.54
N ASN A 146 -14.00 12.96 -0.62
CA ASN A 146 -13.91 14.42 -0.51
C ASN A 146 -13.47 14.86 0.90
N ALA A 147 -13.97 14.20 1.94
CA ALA A 147 -13.57 14.47 3.32
C ALA A 147 -12.09 14.12 3.54
N GLU A 148 -11.63 12.97 3.05
CA GLU A 148 -10.23 12.56 3.15
C GLU A 148 -9.31 13.50 2.34
N ALA A 149 -9.69 13.88 1.12
CA ALA A 149 -8.94 14.85 0.32
C ALA A 149 -8.87 16.24 1.00
N SER A 150 -9.98 16.69 1.58
CA SER A 150 -10.04 17.96 2.31
C SER A 150 -9.16 17.93 3.56
N LYS A 151 -9.18 16.82 4.30
CA LYS A 151 -8.31 16.59 5.46
C LYS A 151 -6.85 16.57 5.05
N ALA A 152 -6.48 15.80 4.02
CA ALA A 152 -5.11 15.72 3.52
C ALA A 152 -4.59 17.11 3.08
N LYS A 153 -5.43 17.91 2.42
CA LYS A 153 -5.10 19.29 2.04
C LYS A 153 -4.91 20.19 3.27
N ALA A 154 -5.81 20.12 4.26
CA ALA A 154 -5.70 20.89 5.50
C ALA A 154 -4.41 20.55 6.27
N GLU A 155 -4.10 19.26 6.40
CA GLU A 155 -2.87 18.80 7.04
C GLU A 155 -1.61 19.21 6.26
N ALA A 156 -1.64 19.17 4.92
CA ALA A 156 -0.54 19.64 4.09
C ALA A 156 -0.30 21.15 4.23
N SER A 157 -1.38 21.95 4.27
CA SER A 157 -1.29 23.39 4.55
C SER A 157 -0.76 23.67 5.96
N GLN A 158 -1.21 22.90 6.95
CA GLN A 158 -0.72 23.01 8.31
C GLN A 158 0.77 22.70 8.41
N ARG A 159 1.23 21.58 7.83
CA ARG A 159 2.66 21.22 7.80
C ARG A 159 3.51 22.32 7.18
N LEU A 160 3.10 22.86 6.04
CA LEU A 160 3.81 23.94 5.38
C LEU A 160 3.87 25.22 6.25
N SER A 161 2.78 25.58 6.91
CA SER A 161 2.75 26.76 7.79
C SER A 161 3.63 26.60 9.04
N GLN A 162 3.77 25.37 9.55
CA GLN A 162 4.54 25.07 10.75
C GLN A 162 6.00 24.72 10.45
N GLU A 163 6.35 24.48 9.19
CA GLU A 163 7.67 24.04 8.75
C GLU A 163 8.83 24.88 9.33
N PRO A 164 8.83 26.23 9.23
CA PRO A 164 9.93 27.03 9.77
C PRO A 164 10.13 26.84 11.28
N THR A 165 9.02 26.80 12.03
CA THR A 165 9.05 26.62 13.49
C THR A 165 9.50 25.21 13.87
N GLN A 166 9.04 24.18 13.15
CA GLN A 166 9.41 22.79 13.41
C GLN A 166 10.87 22.51 13.07
N ILE A 167 11.40 23.10 11.97
CA ILE A 167 12.82 23.04 11.64
C ILE A 167 13.67 23.69 12.74
N ALA A 168 13.29 24.90 13.19
CA ALA A 168 14.01 25.60 14.25
C ALA A 168 14.04 24.78 15.56
N ALA A 169 12.90 24.19 15.95
CA ALA A 169 12.79 23.32 17.12
C ALA A 169 13.66 22.06 16.99
N TYR A 170 13.70 21.43 15.80
CA TYR A 170 14.56 20.28 15.54
C TYR A 170 16.04 20.65 15.67
N VAL A 171 16.47 21.75 15.03
CA VAL A 171 17.86 22.24 15.11
C VAL A 171 18.27 22.48 16.56
N GLN A 172 17.43 23.16 17.34
CA GLN A 172 17.69 23.41 18.77
C GLN A 172 17.79 22.12 19.59
N LYS A 173 16.86 21.17 19.37
CA LYS A 173 16.83 19.89 20.09
C LYS A 173 17.99 18.96 19.73
N SER A 174 18.53 19.08 18.52
CA SER A 174 19.53 18.15 17.98
C SER A 174 20.90 18.20 18.69
N GLY A 175 21.21 19.31 19.36
CA GLY A 175 22.53 19.60 19.93
C GLY A 175 23.66 19.79 18.89
N LYS A 176 23.32 19.85 17.59
CA LYS A 176 24.29 19.97 16.49
C LYS A 176 24.36 21.41 15.97
N THR A 177 25.52 21.81 15.47
CA THR A 177 25.69 23.10 14.79
C THR A 177 25.32 22.96 13.32
N PHE A 178 24.25 23.65 12.91
CA PHE A 178 23.78 23.67 11.53
C PHE A 178 24.22 24.94 10.79
N GLN A 179 24.61 24.78 9.53
CA GLN A 179 24.77 25.85 8.56
C GLN A 179 23.59 25.79 7.57
N LYS A 180 23.20 26.93 7.00
CA LYS A 180 22.06 27.04 6.07
C LYS A 180 22.55 27.57 4.72
N THR A 181 22.12 26.92 3.64
CA THR A 181 22.42 27.36 2.27
C THR A 181 21.34 28.32 1.73
N ASN A 182 21.58 28.89 0.55
CA ASN A 182 20.63 29.79 -0.11
C ASN A 182 19.31 29.10 -0.51
N SER A 183 19.33 27.78 -0.75
CA SER A 183 18.11 27.00 -1.05
C SER A 183 17.27 26.71 0.20
N GLY A 184 17.82 27.00 1.38
CA GLY A 184 17.20 26.70 2.66
C GLY A 184 17.61 25.36 3.27
N LEU A 185 18.42 24.54 2.56
CA LEU A 185 19.01 23.33 3.11
C LEU A 185 19.82 23.65 4.37
N LEU A 186 19.59 22.90 5.45
CA LEU A 186 20.44 22.96 6.64
C LEU A 186 21.31 21.71 6.72
N TYR A 187 22.57 21.88 7.08
CA TYR A 187 23.51 20.76 7.21
C TYR A 187 24.40 20.89 8.44
N SER A 188 24.79 19.74 8.99
CA SER A 188 25.75 19.63 10.08
C SER A 188 26.74 18.50 9.78
N ILE A 189 27.98 18.85 9.45
CA ILE A 189 29.05 17.89 9.14
C ILE A 189 29.57 17.29 10.45
N GLN A 190 29.43 15.98 10.60
CA GLN A 190 29.89 15.20 11.76
C GLN A 190 31.29 14.63 11.54
N GLY A 191 31.63 14.30 10.29
CA GLY A 191 32.96 13.88 9.88
C GLY A 191 33.28 14.47 8.52
N THR A 192 34.38 15.20 8.39
CA THR A 192 34.65 16.02 7.20
C THR A 192 34.97 15.20 5.96
N GLY A 193 35.52 13.99 6.12
CA GLY A 193 36.09 13.24 5.00
C GLY A 193 37.30 13.94 4.38
N ALA A 194 37.77 13.44 3.24
CA ALA A 194 38.90 13.99 2.49
C ALA A 194 38.73 13.83 0.97
N GLY A 195 39.34 14.72 0.20
CA GLY A 195 39.27 14.71 -1.27
C GLY A 195 38.29 15.74 -1.84
N GLN A 196 38.04 15.62 -3.14
CA GLN A 196 37.10 16.50 -3.86
C GLN A 196 35.66 16.11 -3.55
N SER A 197 34.81 17.12 -3.40
CA SER A 197 33.37 16.92 -3.25
C SER A 197 32.75 16.36 -4.52
N PRO A 198 31.68 15.55 -4.40
CA PRO A 198 30.90 15.09 -5.54
C PRO A 198 30.39 16.22 -6.43
N LYS A 199 30.25 15.94 -7.72
CA LYS A 199 29.68 16.86 -8.72
C LYS A 199 28.39 16.29 -9.32
N MET A 200 27.55 17.18 -9.85
CA MET A 200 26.36 16.80 -10.61
C MET A 200 26.73 15.88 -11.78
N GLY A 201 25.92 14.85 -12.03
CA GLY A 201 26.16 13.84 -13.06
C GLY A 201 27.08 12.69 -12.62
N GLU A 202 27.75 12.79 -11.47
CA GLU A 202 28.54 11.69 -10.93
C GLU A 202 27.67 10.68 -10.17
N THR A 203 28.14 9.44 -10.09
CA THR A 203 27.52 8.41 -9.24
C THR A 203 28.42 8.10 -8.06
N TRP A 204 27.85 8.05 -6.86
CA TRP A 204 28.59 7.80 -5.62
C TRP A 204 27.92 6.73 -4.79
N SER A 205 28.71 5.95 -4.06
CA SER A 205 28.22 5.03 -3.04
C SER A 205 27.89 5.80 -1.76
N VAL A 206 26.65 5.67 -1.31
CA VAL A 206 26.10 6.40 -0.17
C VAL A 206 25.38 5.45 0.77
N SER A 207 25.66 5.56 2.06
CA SER A 207 24.77 5.02 3.10
C SER A 207 23.97 6.15 3.71
N TYR A 208 22.68 5.95 3.90
CA TYR A 208 21.82 6.99 4.40
C TYR A 208 20.68 6.43 5.24
N ARG A 209 20.15 7.29 6.09
CA ARG A 209 18.92 7.08 6.85
C ARG A 209 18.03 8.30 6.70
N GLY A 210 16.84 8.11 6.12
CA GLY A 210 15.82 9.14 5.92
C GLY A 210 14.75 9.07 7.00
N THR A 211 14.55 10.19 7.72
CA THR A 211 13.52 10.31 8.77
C THR A 211 12.73 11.60 8.67
N PHE A 212 11.55 11.63 9.27
CA PHE A 212 10.83 12.89 9.53
C PHE A 212 11.37 13.59 10.78
N LEU A 213 10.90 14.81 11.05
CA LEU A 213 11.30 15.60 12.23
C LEU A 213 10.97 14.91 13.58
N ASP A 214 10.04 13.96 13.59
CA ASP A 214 9.70 13.13 14.75
C ASP A 214 10.63 11.91 14.93
N GLY A 215 11.56 11.68 14.00
CA GLY A 215 12.51 10.57 14.01
C GLY A 215 12.00 9.28 13.35
N LYS A 216 10.74 9.24 12.87
CA LYS A 216 10.20 8.08 12.16
C LYS A 216 10.93 7.89 10.83
N GLU A 217 11.50 6.69 10.65
CA GLU A 217 12.20 6.28 9.44
C GLU A 217 11.20 6.01 8.30
N PHE A 218 11.48 6.57 7.13
CA PHE A 218 10.73 6.31 5.91
C PHE A 218 11.57 5.60 4.85
N ASP A 219 12.90 5.70 4.91
CA ASP A 219 13.81 5.06 3.97
C ASP A 219 15.22 4.89 4.57
N LYS A 220 15.97 3.91 4.06
CA LYS A 220 17.39 3.73 4.36
C LYS A 220 18.08 2.95 3.25
N GLY A 221 19.37 3.23 3.08
CA GLY A 221 20.22 2.49 2.18
C GLY A 221 21.62 2.28 2.76
N ASN A 222 22.22 1.14 2.45
CA ASN A 222 23.61 0.85 2.78
C ASN A 222 24.41 0.68 1.48
N GLU A 223 25.44 1.50 1.32
CA GLU A 223 26.32 1.57 0.12
C GLU A 223 25.59 1.55 -1.24
N VAL A 224 24.49 2.29 -1.33
CA VAL A 224 23.68 2.39 -2.55
C VAL A 224 24.35 3.34 -3.54
N ALA A 225 24.39 2.95 -4.82
CA ALA A 225 24.87 3.81 -5.90
C ALA A 225 23.82 4.90 -6.20
N MET A 226 24.19 6.16 -5.95
CA MET A 226 23.33 7.33 -6.11
C MET A 226 23.84 8.21 -7.26
N PRO A 227 23.13 8.28 -8.40
CA PRO A 227 23.42 9.25 -9.45
C PRO A 227 22.96 10.66 -9.03
N ILE A 228 23.93 11.56 -8.85
CA ILE A 228 23.68 12.93 -8.42
C ILE A 228 23.05 13.71 -9.59
N GLY A 229 21.90 14.32 -9.35
CA GLY A 229 21.08 15.01 -10.35
C GLY A 229 19.78 14.26 -10.68
N GLN A 230 19.61 13.03 -10.19
CA GLN A 230 18.37 12.26 -10.35
C GLN A 230 17.57 12.10 -9.04
N MET A 231 18.05 12.68 -7.95
CA MET A 231 17.36 12.69 -6.65
C MET A 231 16.60 14.00 -6.44
N ILE A 232 15.91 14.14 -5.30
CA ILE A 232 15.28 15.41 -4.90
C ILE A 232 16.33 16.55 -4.83
N PRO A 233 15.97 17.81 -5.15
CA PRO A 233 16.92 18.91 -5.28
C PRO A 233 17.84 19.08 -4.06
N GLY A 234 17.28 19.05 -2.85
CA GLY A 234 18.04 19.23 -1.62
C GLY A 234 18.98 18.06 -1.30
N PHE A 235 18.67 16.84 -1.75
CA PHE A 235 19.58 15.70 -1.57
C PHE A 235 20.74 15.74 -2.56
N ASN A 236 20.49 16.16 -3.81
CA ASN A 236 21.58 16.42 -4.76
C ASN A 236 22.52 17.51 -4.25
N GLU A 237 21.96 18.62 -3.73
CA GLU A 237 22.75 19.69 -3.12
C GLU A 237 23.55 19.17 -1.92
N ALA A 238 22.91 18.43 -1.00
CA ALA A 238 23.53 17.86 0.18
C ALA A 238 24.79 17.05 -0.13
N LEU A 239 24.75 16.18 -1.16
CA LEU A 239 25.90 15.36 -1.53
C LEU A 239 27.09 16.19 -2.04
N THR A 240 26.85 17.32 -2.70
CA THR A 240 27.93 18.21 -3.19
C THR A 240 28.61 19.00 -2.06
N LEU A 241 28.01 19.05 -0.86
CA LEU A 241 28.61 19.65 0.34
C LEU A 241 29.50 18.67 1.11
N MET A 242 29.47 17.37 0.77
CA MET A 242 30.25 16.34 1.45
C MET A 242 31.60 16.10 0.77
N LYS A 243 32.51 15.42 1.49
CA LYS A 243 33.73 14.84 0.92
C LYS A 243 33.75 13.33 1.17
N PRO A 244 34.47 12.54 0.35
CA PRO A 244 34.61 11.10 0.51
C PRO A 244 34.97 10.69 1.95
N GLY A 245 34.31 9.65 2.46
CA GLY A 245 34.42 9.19 3.84
C GLY A 245 33.69 10.05 4.88
N GLY A 246 33.14 11.20 4.49
CA GLY A 246 32.47 12.13 5.37
C GLY A 246 31.09 11.66 5.82
N GLN A 247 30.64 12.23 6.95
CA GLN A 247 29.33 11.99 7.54
C GLN A 247 28.67 13.33 7.87
N ALA A 248 27.39 13.46 7.54
CA ALA A 248 26.64 14.69 7.79
C ALA A 248 25.17 14.41 8.05
N VAL A 249 24.52 15.35 8.74
CA VAL A 249 23.07 15.38 8.90
C VAL A 249 22.52 16.55 8.10
N PHE A 250 21.49 16.30 7.30
CA PHE A 250 20.81 17.29 6.47
C PHE A 250 19.35 17.43 6.90
N VAL A 251 18.88 18.66 7.00
CA VAL A 251 17.47 19.02 7.13
C VAL A 251 17.06 19.62 5.79
N ILE A 252 16.18 18.93 5.07
CA ILE A 252 15.72 19.31 3.73
C ILE A 252 14.29 19.85 3.86
N PRO A 253 14.09 21.18 3.72
CA PRO A 253 12.75 21.78 3.66
C PRO A 253 11.90 21.19 2.55
N SER A 254 10.57 21.23 2.69
CA SER A 254 9.68 20.56 1.74
C SER A 254 9.81 21.08 0.30
N ALA A 255 10.10 22.38 0.15
CA ALA A 255 10.26 23.06 -1.15
C ALA A 255 11.40 22.49 -2.01
N ILE A 256 12.44 21.92 -1.39
CA ILE A 256 13.56 21.24 -2.07
C ILE A 256 13.56 19.72 -1.83
N ALA A 257 12.45 19.19 -1.32
CA ALA A 257 12.18 17.76 -1.17
C ALA A 257 11.12 17.30 -2.18
N TYR A 258 9.96 16.82 -1.72
CA TYR A 258 8.84 16.36 -2.56
C TYR A 258 7.71 17.40 -2.73
N GLY A 259 7.79 18.55 -2.06
CA GLY A 259 6.83 19.65 -2.21
C GLY A 259 5.39 19.27 -1.83
N ALA A 260 4.42 19.83 -2.54
CA ALA A 260 2.99 19.74 -2.24
C ALA A 260 2.35 18.38 -2.56
N GLU A 261 3.08 17.48 -3.21
CA GLU A 261 2.58 16.16 -3.58
C GLU A 261 3.12 15.08 -2.63
N PRO A 262 2.29 14.13 -2.17
CA PRO A 262 2.77 13.01 -1.38
C PRO A 262 3.57 12.03 -2.26
N ARG A 263 4.54 11.32 -1.66
CA ARG A 263 5.33 10.28 -2.33
C ARG A 263 5.45 9.04 -1.46
N GLY A 264 4.72 7.98 -1.83
CA GLY A 264 4.73 6.73 -1.07
C GLY A 264 4.37 7.00 0.40
N PRO A 265 5.25 6.67 1.37
CA PRO A 265 5.00 6.94 2.79
C PRO A 265 5.22 8.40 3.21
N ILE A 266 5.69 9.28 2.32
CA ILE A 266 6.04 10.68 2.60
C ILE A 266 4.83 11.59 2.33
N PRO A 267 4.24 12.22 3.37
CA PRO A 267 3.15 13.16 3.17
C PRO A 267 3.59 14.42 2.41
N ALA A 268 2.63 15.08 1.74
CA ALA A 268 2.83 16.40 1.14
C ALA A 268 3.37 17.42 2.16
N ASN A 269 4.28 18.28 1.73
CA ASN A 269 4.96 19.32 2.53
C ASN A 269 5.74 18.77 3.73
N SER A 270 6.35 17.59 3.59
CA SER A 270 7.20 17.02 4.64
C SER A 270 8.63 17.56 4.58
N VAL A 271 9.16 17.94 5.75
CA VAL A 271 10.59 18.16 5.95
C VAL A 271 11.26 16.81 6.14
N LEU A 272 12.38 16.60 5.45
CA LEU A 272 13.12 15.35 5.50
C LEU A 272 14.46 15.54 6.21
N ILE A 273 14.79 14.62 7.10
CA ILE A 273 16.08 14.53 7.75
C ILE A 273 16.86 13.38 7.15
N PHE A 274 18.07 13.65 6.67
CA PHE A 274 18.97 12.61 6.17
C PHE A 274 20.26 12.58 6.98
N GLU A 275 20.54 11.45 7.60
CA GLU A 275 21.87 11.11 8.09
C GLU A 275 22.59 10.38 6.95
N VAL A 276 23.73 10.91 6.50
CA VAL A 276 24.40 10.44 5.28
C VAL A 276 25.86 10.17 5.57
N LYS A 277 26.35 9.03 5.08
CA LYS A 277 27.77 8.69 4.94
C LYS A 277 28.10 8.54 3.46
N LEU A 278 29.03 9.37 3.00
CA LEU A 278 29.53 9.31 1.63
C LEU A 278 30.76 8.39 1.59
N HIS A 279 30.75 7.41 0.69
CA HIS A 279 31.84 6.42 0.61
C HIS A 279 32.81 6.76 -0.52
N ALA A 280 32.55 6.22 -1.71
CA ALA A 280 33.44 6.32 -2.86
C ALA A 280 32.67 6.58 -4.15
N LYS A 281 33.34 7.20 -5.13
CA LYS A 281 32.81 7.38 -6.47
C LYS A 281 32.67 6.02 -7.17
N LYS A 282 31.58 5.84 -7.92
CA LYS A 282 31.33 4.66 -8.75
C LYS A 282 31.72 4.90 -10.20
#